data_AF-A0A6C0EYC2-F1
#
_entry.id   AF-A0A6C0EYC2-F1
#
_cell.length_a   1.000
_cell.length_b   1.000
_cell.length_c   1.000
_cell.angle_alpha   90.00
_cell.angle_beta   90.00
_cell.angle_gamma   90.00
#
_symmetry.space_group_name_H-M   'P 1'
#
loop_
_entity.id
_entity.type
_entity.pdbx_description
1 polymer ?
#
loop_
_entity_poly.entity_id
_entity_poly.type
_entity_poly.pdbx_seq_one_letter_code
_entity_poly.pdbx_strand_id
1 'polypeptide(L)'
;MSKSISKISALEILKGKNVFVFDTETTGLPMRAPGGWGSYWEFNLNDKYDSSRIVSIAWSSIKDYDREHIDSDAIEYHIRYPEGFKDIPTSHIHGITIHEALKNGIPFGLILDNGGLGAALLNAEYIVAHNVGFDYHILMNELYRLTIDNDNVSDTTINTTINTNTNNSNIPISLRTREMAYECIMHLINLKVNKKVICTGEISTPICKMGFPSKNNYLGKKETFKMPKMSELYKFYYGKEFENAHSANGDVKALLEIMKCL
;
A
#
# COMPACT_ATOMS: atom_id res chain seq x y z
N MET A 1 -39.17 2.91 -17.78
CA MET A 1 -38.20 1.98 -18.42
C MET A 1 -37.16 2.81 -19.16
N SER A 2 -36.14 3.33 -18.48
CA SER A 2 -34.98 3.93 -19.14
C SER A 2 -33.98 2.82 -19.44
N LYS A 3 -33.70 2.61 -20.72
CA LYS A 3 -32.70 1.66 -21.20
C LYS A 3 -31.36 1.96 -20.51
N SER A 4 -30.92 1.00 -19.72
CA SER A 4 -29.57 0.80 -19.21
C SER A 4 -28.56 1.07 -20.33
N ILE A 5 -27.88 2.22 -20.26
CA ILE A 5 -26.57 2.35 -20.88
C ILE A 5 -25.70 1.45 -20.01
N SER A 6 -25.28 0.30 -20.54
CA SER A 6 -24.27 -0.53 -19.91
C SER A 6 -23.00 0.32 -19.80
N LYS A 7 -22.84 1.01 -18.68
CA LYS A 7 -21.59 1.63 -18.30
C LYS A 7 -20.60 0.48 -18.20
N ILE A 8 -19.67 0.40 -19.16
CA ILE A 8 -18.47 -0.42 -19.02
C ILE A 8 -17.87 -0.06 -17.66
N SER A 9 -17.69 -1.06 -16.79
CA SER A 9 -17.10 -0.83 -15.48
C SER A 9 -15.70 -0.21 -15.66
N ALA A 10 -15.35 0.74 -14.80
CA ALA A 10 -14.05 1.39 -14.83
C ALA A 10 -12.89 0.40 -14.64
N LEU A 11 -13.19 -0.82 -14.15
CA LEU A 11 -12.26 -1.89 -13.86
C LEU A 11 -12.40 -3.11 -14.79
N GLU A 12 -13.18 -3.03 -15.89
CA GLU A 12 -13.30 -4.16 -16.85
C GLU A 12 -11.95 -4.61 -17.42
N ILE A 13 -10.95 -3.72 -17.50
CA ILE A 13 -9.59 -4.05 -17.94
C ILE A 13 -8.90 -5.11 -17.05
N LEU A 14 -9.39 -5.27 -15.81
CA LEU A 14 -8.87 -6.26 -14.87
C LEU A 14 -9.43 -7.67 -15.14
N LYS A 15 -10.44 -7.83 -15.99
CA LYS A 15 -11.08 -9.14 -16.18
C LYS A 15 -10.08 -10.22 -16.58
N GLY A 16 -10.05 -11.29 -15.79
CA GLY A 16 -9.14 -12.43 -15.94
C GLY A 16 -7.67 -12.15 -15.62
N LYS A 17 -7.40 -11.10 -14.84
CA LYS A 17 -6.05 -10.70 -14.43
C LYS A 17 -5.78 -11.01 -12.98
N ASN A 18 -4.49 -11.20 -12.66
CA ASN A 18 -4.05 -11.22 -11.29
C ASN A 18 -3.97 -9.78 -10.75
N VAL A 19 -4.71 -9.47 -9.69
CA VAL A 19 -4.82 -8.12 -9.13
C VAL A 19 -4.37 -8.13 -7.67
N PHE A 20 -3.42 -7.25 -7.36
CA PHE A 20 -2.98 -6.98 -5.99
C PHE A 20 -3.66 -5.69 -5.49
N VAL A 21 -4.50 -5.85 -4.48
CA VAL A 21 -5.24 -4.75 -3.84
C VAL A 21 -4.63 -4.52 -2.47
N PHE A 22 -4.23 -3.29 -2.12
CA PHE A 22 -3.53 -3.06 -0.86
C PHE A 22 -3.75 -1.65 -0.30
N ASP A 23 -3.45 -1.53 0.99
CA ASP A 23 -3.44 -0.28 1.74
C ASP A 23 -2.35 -0.33 2.83
N THR A 24 -1.83 0.84 3.23
CA THR A 24 -0.81 0.94 4.27
C THR A 24 -1.19 1.97 5.33
N GLU A 25 -0.94 1.63 6.60
CA GLU A 25 -0.85 2.63 7.66
C GLU A 25 0.62 3.01 7.84
N THR A 26 0.89 4.30 8.04
CA THR A 26 2.26 4.81 8.14
C THR A 26 2.47 5.65 9.39
N THR A 27 3.73 5.86 9.79
CA THR A 27 4.10 6.75 10.90
C THR A 27 3.80 8.23 10.63
N GLY A 28 3.46 8.61 9.40
CA GLY A 28 3.30 10.00 8.99
C GLY A 28 3.32 10.17 7.48
N LEU A 29 3.67 11.39 7.03
CA LEU A 29 3.82 11.72 5.61
C LEU A 29 5.30 11.85 5.25
N PRO A 30 5.71 11.48 4.02
CA PRO A 30 7.08 11.71 3.57
C PRO A 30 7.32 13.22 3.41
N MET A 31 8.59 13.60 3.34
CA MET A 31 8.99 14.98 3.09
C MET A 31 8.34 15.48 1.80
N ARG A 32 7.67 16.64 1.85
CA ARG A 32 6.93 17.16 0.71
C ARG A 32 7.84 17.36 -0.51
N ALA A 33 7.47 16.75 -1.63
CA ALA A 33 8.17 16.94 -2.90
C ALA A 33 7.74 18.24 -3.60
N PRO A 34 8.61 18.83 -4.45
CA PRO A 34 8.21 19.87 -5.38
C PRO A 34 7.09 19.38 -6.31
N GLY A 35 6.18 20.27 -6.73
CA GLY A 35 5.09 19.95 -7.66
C GLY A 35 3.69 19.83 -7.04
N GLY A 36 3.59 19.86 -5.71
CA GLY A 36 2.31 19.95 -5.02
C GLY A 36 1.73 18.58 -4.63
N TRP A 37 0.40 18.51 -4.54
CA TRP A 37 -0.29 17.30 -4.10
C TRP A 37 -0.15 16.18 -5.13
N GLY A 38 0.19 14.97 -4.68
CA GLY A 38 0.44 13.81 -5.55
C GLY A 38 1.86 13.74 -6.13
N SER A 39 2.74 14.68 -5.77
CA SER A 39 4.17 14.61 -6.09
C SER A 39 4.94 13.91 -4.98
N TYR A 40 5.87 13.03 -5.37
CA TYR A 40 6.74 12.27 -4.48
C TYR A 40 8.19 12.40 -4.91
N TRP A 41 9.11 12.26 -3.95
CA TRP A 41 10.54 12.11 -4.25
C TRP A 41 10.81 10.74 -4.86
N GLU A 42 11.95 10.59 -5.54
CA GLU A 42 12.43 9.27 -5.96
C GLU A 42 12.53 8.33 -4.76
N PHE A 43 12.02 7.09 -4.92
CA PHE A 43 11.86 6.16 -3.80
C PHE A 43 13.19 5.71 -3.18
N ASN A 44 14.31 5.91 -3.87
CA ASN A 44 15.65 5.57 -3.38
C ASN A 44 16.27 6.66 -2.49
N LEU A 45 15.58 7.79 -2.27
CA LEU A 45 16.01 8.87 -1.38
C LEU A 45 15.46 8.66 0.04
N ASN A 46 16.08 7.75 0.80
CA ASN A 46 15.60 7.34 2.13
C ASN A 46 15.31 8.51 3.09
N ASP A 47 16.17 9.54 3.11
CA ASP A 47 16.01 10.72 3.96
C ASP A 47 14.69 11.46 3.72
N LYS A 48 14.10 11.32 2.52
CA LYS A 48 12.81 11.91 2.15
C LYS A 48 11.61 11.12 2.69
N TYR A 49 11.82 9.88 3.10
CA TYR A 49 10.79 8.95 3.56
C TYR A 49 10.93 8.57 5.04
N ASP A 50 11.97 9.05 5.75
CA ASP A 50 12.20 8.69 7.15
C ASP A 50 11.04 9.04 8.09
N SER A 51 10.23 10.07 7.75
CA SER A 51 9.03 10.45 8.51
C SER A 51 7.77 9.63 8.18
N SER A 52 7.86 8.69 7.23
CA SER A 52 6.72 7.88 6.76
C SER A 52 7.15 6.44 6.51
N ARG A 53 7.19 5.66 7.58
CA ARG A 53 7.49 4.23 7.56
C ARG A 53 6.20 3.43 7.63
N ILE A 54 6.14 2.27 6.97
CA ILE A 54 4.98 1.36 7.09
C ILE A 54 4.87 0.90 8.55
N VAL A 55 3.67 1.02 9.11
CA VAL A 55 3.26 0.53 10.44
C VAL A 55 2.46 -0.75 10.31
N SER A 56 1.54 -0.80 9.34
CA SER A 56 0.86 -2.03 8.95
C SER A 56 0.57 -2.03 7.46
N ILE A 57 0.44 -3.22 6.89
CA ILE A 57 0.06 -3.42 5.51
C ILE A 57 -1.02 -4.48 5.45
N ALA A 58 -2.03 -4.25 4.62
CA ALA A 58 -3.03 -5.24 4.26
C ALA A 58 -3.05 -5.42 2.75
N TRP A 59 -3.34 -6.63 2.29
CA TRP A 59 -3.55 -6.86 0.87
C TRP A 59 -4.50 -8.02 0.58
N SER A 60 -5.05 -8.02 -0.62
CA SER A 60 -5.73 -9.16 -1.23
C SER A 60 -5.10 -9.47 -2.59
N SER A 61 -4.88 -10.76 -2.85
CA SER A 61 -4.35 -11.27 -4.13
C SER A 61 -5.47 -11.97 -4.88
N ILE A 62 -6.10 -11.26 -5.80
CA ILE A 62 -7.18 -11.81 -6.62
C ILE A 62 -6.57 -12.48 -7.85
N LYS A 63 -6.80 -13.78 -8.02
CA LYS A 63 -6.49 -14.50 -9.25
C LYS A 63 -7.70 -14.50 -10.16
N ASP A 64 -7.47 -14.37 -11.47
CA ASP A 64 -8.54 -14.40 -12.47
C ASP A 64 -9.69 -13.44 -12.13
N TYR A 65 -9.37 -12.15 -11.97
CA TYR A 65 -10.32 -11.15 -11.47
C TYR A 65 -11.65 -11.18 -12.23
N ASP A 66 -12.73 -11.29 -11.46
CA ASP A 66 -14.10 -11.13 -11.88
C ASP A 66 -14.85 -10.32 -10.83
N ARG A 67 -15.42 -9.19 -11.24
CA ARG A 67 -16.08 -8.22 -10.36
C ARG A 67 -17.23 -8.85 -9.55
N GLU A 68 -17.90 -9.86 -10.10
CA GLU A 68 -19.03 -10.52 -9.44
C GLU A 68 -18.59 -11.54 -8.38
N HIS A 69 -17.32 -11.96 -8.41
CA HIS A 69 -16.78 -13.05 -7.59
C HIS A 69 -15.61 -12.61 -6.69
N ILE A 70 -15.49 -11.30 -6.41
CA ILE A 70 -14.49 -10.80 -5.46
C ILE A 70 -14.85 -11.28 -4.04
N ASP A 71 -13.96 -12.06 -3.44
CA ASP A 71 -14.00 -12.38 -2.01
C ASP A 71 -13.42 -11.19 -1.21
N SER A 72 -14.28 -10.47 -0.50
CA SER A 72 -13.91 -9.31 0.31
C SER A 72 -13.32 -9.66 1.68
N ASP A 73 -13.31 -10.95 2.05
CA ASP A 73 -12.73 -11.43 3.31
C ASP A 73 -11.34 -12.07 3.11
N ALA A 74 -10.93 -12.32 1.87
CA ALA A 74 -9.61 -12.84 1.51
C ALA A 74 -8.52 -11.76 1.60
N ILE A 75 -8.19 -11.37 2.83
CA ILE A 75 -7.24 -10.30 3.16
C ILE A 75 -6.15 -10.83 4.08
N GLU A 76 -4.91 -10.63 3.66
CA GLU A 76 -3.72 -10.78 4.51
C GLU A 76 -3.44 -9.44 5.20
N TYR A 77 -3.04 -9.50 6.47
CA TYR A 77 -2.78 -8.30 7.28
C TYR A 77 -1.62 -8.53 8.25
N HIS A 78 -0.67 -7.60 8.26
CA HIS A 78 0.45 -7.62 9.19
C HIS A 78 0.72 -6.25 9.79
N ILE A 79 0.92 -6.24 11.12
CA ILE A 79 1.60 -5.16 11.81
C ILE A 79 3.10 -5.35 11.63
N ARG A 80 3.81 -4.29 11.29
CA ARG A 80 5.26 -4.30 11.13
C ARG A 80 5.94 -4.06 12.48
N TYR A 81 6.97 -4.84 12.78
CA TYR A 81 7.89 -4.51 13.85
C TYR A 81 8.55 -3.15 13.55
N PRO A 82 8.77 -2.27 14.54
CA PRO A 82 9.20 -0.90 14.26
C PRO A 82 10.71 -0.78 13.99
N GLU A 83 11.28 -1.61 13.12
CA GLU A 83 12.68 -1.47 12.75
C GLU A 83 12.96 -0.15 11.99
N GLY A 84 13.84 0.66 12.59
CA GLY A 84 14.25 1.94 12.03
C GLY A 84 13.29 3.11 12.30
N PHE A 85 12.37 3.01 13.26
CA PHE A 85 11.63 4.15 13.82
C PHE A 85 11.32 3.95 15.31
N LYS A 86 11.11 5.04 16.06
CA LYS A 86 10.99 5.01 17.53
C LYS A 86 9.58 5.25 18.04
N ASP A 87 8.73 5.85 17.23
CA ASP A 87 7.40 6.30 17.59
C ASP A 87 6.44 6.18 16.40
N ILE A 88 5.13 6.24 16.71
CA ILE A 88 4.05 6.23 15.72
C ILE A 88 3.13 7.42 16.02
N PRO A 89 3.48 8.63 15.54
CA PRO A 89 2.70 9.85 15.79
C PRO A 89 1.24 9.76 15.33
N THR A 90 0.99 8.98 14.28
CA THR A 90 -0.31 8.72 13.64
C THR A 90 -1.15 7.66 14.34
N SER A 91 -0.68 7.09 15.47
CA SER A 91 -1.42 6.06 16.22
C SER A 91 -2.84 6.46 16.65
N HIS A 92 -3.11 7.75 16.81
CA HIS A 92 -4.45 8.28 17.09
C HIS A 92 -5.42 8.17 15.90
N ILE A 93 -4.91 7.89 14.69
CA ILE A 93 -5.69 7.70 13.46
C ILE A 93 -6.04 6.22 13.30
N HIS A 94 -5.03 5.34 13.35
CA HIS A 94 -5.19 3.92 13.00
C HIS A 94 -5.13 2.96 14.20
N GLY A 95 -4.96 3.47 15.42
CA GLY A 95 -5.03 2.70 16.67
C GLY A 95 -3.81 1.84 17.01
N ILE A 96 -2.81 1.72 16.13
CA ILE A 96 -1.61 0.90 16.37
C ILE A 96 -0.57 1.74 17.12
N THR A 97 -0.36 1.40 18.39
CA THR A 97 0.66 2.06 19.23
C THR A 97 2.05 1.47 18.98
N ILE A 98 3.11 2.19 19.37
CA ILE A 98 4.47 1.64 19.33
C ILE A 98 4.61 0.38 20.19
N HIS A 99 3.88 0.30 21.31
CA HIS A 99 3.86 -0.87 22.18
C HIS A 99 3.26 -2.09 21.47
N GLU A 100 2.15 -1.89 20.75
CA GLU A 100 1.50 -2.91 19.95
C GLU A 100 2.44 -3.42 18.84
N ALA A 101 3.08 -2.51 18.11
CA ALA A 101 4.04 -2.85 17.06
C ALA A 101 5.27 -3.62 17.60
N LEU A 102 5.78 -3.26 18.77
CA LEU A 102 6.88 -3.99 19.43
C LEU A 102 6.48 -5.39 19.87
N LYS A 103 5.23 -5.57 20.30
CA LYS A 103 4.72 -6.83 20.86
C LYS A 103 4.30 -7.82 19.77
N ASN A 104 3.57 -7.32 18.76
CA ASN A 104 2.87 -8.14 17.77
C ASN A 104 3.39 -7.95 16.34
N GLY A 105 4.31 -7.00 16.13
CA GLY A 105 4.83 -6.70 14.81
C GLY A 105 5.82 -7.75 14.29
N ILE A 106 5.86 -7.88 12.97
CA ILE A 106 6.78 -8.76 12.25
C ILE A 106 7.79 -7.89 11.47
N PRO A 107 9.10 -8.22 11.48
CA PRO A 107 10.07 -7.51 10.66
C PRO A 107 9.66 -7.44 9.19
N PHE A 108 9.79 -6.27 8.56
CA PHE A 108 9.28 -6.06 7.20
C PHE A 108 9.89 -7.02 6.18
N GLY A 109 11.16 -7.38 6.33
CA GLY A 109 11.80 -8.41 5.49
C GLY A 109 11.14 -9.78 5.61
N LEU A 110 10.64 -10.15 6.79
CA LEU A 110 9.88 -11.39 6.97
C LEU A 110 8.45 -11.29 6.44
N ILE A 111 7.82 -10.11 6.50
CA ILE A 111 6.51 -9.87 5.85
C ILE A 111 6.66 -10.04 4.33
N LEU A 112 7.71 -9.44 3.75
CA LEU A 112 8.04 -9.58 2.33
C LEU A 112 8.23 -11.04 1.94
N ASP A 113 9.03 -11.76 2.72
CA ASP A 113 9.43 -13.11 2.40
C ASP A 113 8.39 -14.16 2.87
N ASN A 114 8.47 -14.56 4.14
CA ASN A 114 7.63 -15.61 4.73
C ASN A 114 6.16 -15.20 4.87
N GLY A 115 5.87 -13.91 5.00
CA GLY A 115 4.52 -13.37 5.04
C GLY A 115 3.85 -13.32 3.67
N GLY A 116 4.56 -13.67 2.59
CA GLY A 116 3.97 -13.84 1.26
C GLY A 116 3.71 -12.56 0.48
N LEU A 117 4.04 -11.37 1.03
CA LEU A 117 3.87 -10.10 0.33
C LEU A 117 4.67 -10.06 -0.98
N GLY A 118 5.91 -10.54 -0.99
CA GLY A 118 6.76 -10.56 -2.18
C GLY A 118 6.19 -11.48 -3.26
N ALA A 119 5.73 -12.67 -2.88
CA ALA A 119 5.07 -13.58 -3.81
C ALA A 119 3.76 -12.98 -4.36
N ALA A 120 2.97 -12.29 -3.54
CA ALA A 120 1.77 -11.59 -3.96
C ALA A 120 2.07 -10.48 -4.99
N LEU A 121 3.08 -9.65 -4.71
CA LEU A 121 3.52 -8.58 -5.61
C LEU A 121 4.01 -9.13 -6.95
N LEU A 122 4.91 -10.13 -6.94
CA LEU A 122 5.51 -10.70 -8.15
C LEU A 122 4.48 -11.42 -9.05
N ASN A 123 3.41 -11.96 -8.48
CA ASN A 123 2.34 -12.59 -9.24
C ASN A 123 1.31 -11.59 -9.82
N ALA A 124 1.34 -10.34 -9.39
CA ALA A 124 0.36 -9.34 -9.78
C ALA A 124 0.57 -8.88 -11.24
N GLU A 125 -0.52 -8.85 -12.02
CA GLU A 125 -0.55 -8.16 -13.31
C GLU A 125 -1.02 -6.72 -13.18
N TYR A 126 -1.74 -6.37 -12.12
CA TYR A 126 -2.21 -5.03 -11.80
C TYR A 126 -2.11 -4.75 -10.30
N ILE A 127 -1.80 -3.50 -9.97
CA ILE A 127 -1.90 -2.96 -8.60
C ILE A 127 -3.12 -2.06 -8.54
N VAL A 128 -3.95 -2.21 -7.51
CA VAL A 128 -5.11 -1.37 -7.25
C VAL A 128 -5.05 -0.87 -5.82
N ALA A 129 -5.16 0.44 -5.61
CA ALA A 129 -5.34 1.01 -4.28
C ALA A 129 -6.14 2.32 -4.37
N HIS A 130 -6.57 2.83 -3.22
CA HIS A 130 -7.21 4.13 -3.15
C HIS A 130 -6.16 5.19 -2.78
N ASN A 131 -6.04 6.26 -3.58
CA ASN A 131 -4.89 7.19 -3.47
C ASN A 131 -3.52 6.49 -3.63
N VAL A 132 -3.44 5.51 -4.54
CA VAL A 132 -2.30 4.58 -4.75
C VAL A 132 -0.93 5.25 -4.83
N GLY A 133 -0.84 6.51 -5.25
CA GLY A 133 0.43 7.23 -5.30
C GLY A 133 1.13 7.28 -3.94
N PHE A 134 0.38 7.41 -2.84
CA PHE A 134 0.96 7.42 -1.51
C PHE A 134 1.55 6.05 -1.16
N ASP A 135 0.69 5.03 -1.07
CA ASP A 135 1.06 3.68 -0.65
C ASP A 135 2.14 3.07 -1.54
N TYR A 136 2.05 3.28 -2.85
CA TYR A 136 3.05 2.83 -3.81
C TYR A 136 4.44 3.37 -3.49
N HIS A 137 4.56 4.68 -3.26
CA HIS A 137 5.86 5.30 -3.02
C HIS A 137 6.44 4.92 -1.65
N ILE A 138 5.60 4.74 -0.63
CA ILE A 138 6.03 4.22 0.68
C ILE A 138 6.52 2.77 0.55
N LEU A 139 5.75 1.89 -0.11
CA LEU A 139 6.14 0.50 -0.34
C LEU A 139 7.47 0.41 -1.12
N MET A 140 7.62 1.19 -2.19
CA MET A 140 8.86 1.24 -2.97
C MET A 140 10.07 1.65 -2.13
N ASN A 141 9.92 2.61 -1.22
CA ASN A 141 11.02 3.01 -0.33
C ASN A 141 11.36 1.90 0.69
N GLU A 142 10.37 1.22 1.27
CA GLU A 142 10.62 0.12 2.20
C GLU A 142 11.30 -1.08 1.51
N LEU A 143 10.89 -1.41 0.28
CA LEU A 143 11.58 -2.42 -0.52
C LEU A 143 13.02 -2.00 -0.79
N TYR A 144 13.26 -0.74 -1.19
CA TYR A 144 14.61 -0.25 -1.44
C TYR A 144 15.50 -0.35 -0.19
N ARG A 145 14.97 -0.03 1.00
CA ARG A 145 15.71 -0.19 2.27
C ARG A 145 16.14 -1.63 2.55
N LEU A 146 15.39 -2.62 2.08
CA LEU A 146 15.79 -4.03 2.17
C LEU A 146 16.91 -4.39 1.18
N THR A 147 17.04 -3.67 0.06
CA THR A 147 18.09 -3.93 -0.95
C THR A 147 19.46 -3.38 -0.58
N ILE A 148 19.51 -2.36 0.27
CA ILE A 148 20.77 -1.74 0.69
C ILE A 148 21.32 -2.45 1.91
N ASP A 149 22.61 -2.81 1.85
CA ASP A 149 23.33 -3.25 3.04
C ASP A 149 23.52 -2.05 3.97
N ASN A 150 22.99 -2.14 5.18
CA ASN A 150 23.27 -1.13 6.20
C ASN A 150 24.64 -1.34 6.88
N ASP A 151 25.48 -2.22 6.34
CA ASP A 151 26.70 -2.64 7.00
C ASP A 151 27.93 -2.55 6.07
N ASN A 152 28.79 -1.58 6.39
CA ASN A 152 30.24 -1.77 6.35
C ASN A 152 30.64 -2.90 7.33
N VAL A 153 30.14 -4.11 7.14
CA VAL A 153 30.63 -5.29 7.84
C VAL A 153 31.31 -6.14 6.80
N SER A 154 32.64 -6.05 6.84
CA SER A 154 33.57 -6.87 6.08
C SER A 154 33.12 -8.33 6.09
N ASP A 155 32.89 -8.82 4.89
CA ASP A 155 32.64 -10.20 4.54
C ASP A 155 33.78 -11.09 5.08
N THR A 156 33.60 -11.64 6.28
CA THR A 156 34.42 -12.76 6.75
C THR A 156 33.65 -13.58 7.79
N THR A 157 33.54 -14.88 7.51
CA THR A 157 33.10 -15.97 8.39
C THR A 157 31.59 -16.17 8.61
N ILE A 158 30.95 -16.79 7.63
CA ILE A 158 29.82 -17.69 7.86
C ILE A 158 30.36 -18.97 8.50
N ASN A 159 30.12 -19.15 9.80
CA ASN A 159 30.09 -20.48 10.41
C ASN A 159 28.85 -20.59 11.30
N THR A 160 27.99 -21.52 10.91
CA THR A 160 26.81 -22.04 11.61
C THR A 160 26.98 -22.18 13.13
N THR A 161 26.04 -21.63 13.90
CA THR A 161 25.27 -22.31 14.97
C THR A 161 24.16 -21.35 15.44
N ILE A 162 22.90 -21.73 15.22
CA ILE A 162 21.73 -21.04 15.77
C ILE A 162 21.72 -21.32 17.28
N ASN A 163 22.08 -20.33 18.08
CA ASN A 163 21.77 -20.29 19.51
C ASN A 163 20.65 -19.28 19.71
N THR A 164 19.46 -19.81 19.96
CA THR A 164 18.28 -19.05 20.38
C THR A 164 18.50 -18.52 21.80
N ASN A 165 18.79 -17.23 21.94
CA ASN A 165 18.44 -16.37 23.07
C ASN A 165 19.21 -15.05 23.00
N THR A 166 18.79 -14.10 22.14
CA THR A 166 19.16 -12.68 22.30
C THR A 166 18.09 -11.78 21.70
N ASN A 167 17.49 -10.95 22.55
CA ASN A 167 16.77 -9.74 22.17
C ASN A 167 17.77 -8.75 21.52
N ASN A 168 18.01 -8.86 20.21
CA ASN A 168 18.82 -7.89 19.48
C ASN A 168 18.25 -7.66 18.08
N SER A 169 18.01 -6.39 17.78
CA SER A 169 17.36 -5.82 16.59
C SER A 169 18.18 -5.89 15.29
N ASN A 170 19.18 -6.78 15.19
CA ASN A 170 20.04 -6.91 14.02
C ASN A 170 20.11 -8.38 13.57
N ILE A 171 19.00 -8.94 13.10
CA ILE A 171 19.04 -10.16 12.30
C ILE A 171 19.50 -9.73 10.90
N PRO A 172 20.61 -10.26 10.36
CA PRO A 172 21.00 -9.97 8.99
C PRO A 172 19.86 -10.34 8.05
N ILE A 173 19.40 -9.39 7.23
CA ILE A 173 18.43 -9.67 6.17
C ILE A 173 19.05 -10.74 5.29
N SER A 174 18.29 -11.79 4.95
CA SER A 174 18.83 -12.87 4.13
C SER A 174 19.11 -12.36 2.71
N LEU A 175 20.15 -12.88 2.04
CA LEU A 175 20.42 -12.56 0.63
C LEU A 175 19.15 -12.75 -0.23
N ARG A 176 18.42 -13.82 0.02
CA ARG A 176 17.15 -14.13 -0.65
C ARG A 176 16.09 -13.02 -0.47
N THR A 177 15.96 -12.48 0.73
CA THR A 177 15.01 -11.38 1.00
C THR A 177 15.41 -10.11 0.26
N ARG A 178 16.72 -9.83 0.12
CA ARG A 178 17.23 -8.68 -0.65
C ARG A 178 16.94 -8.84 -2.14
N GLU A 179 17.23 -10.01 -2.69
CA GLU A 179 16.94 -10.35 -4.09
C GLU A 179 15.45 -10.21 -4.38
N MET A 180 14.59 -10.77 -3.51
CA MET A 180 13.14 -10.64 -3.65
C MET A 180 12.67 -9.18 -3.59
N ALA A 181 13.25 -8.35 -2.71
CA ALA A 181 12.92 -6.94 -2.64
C ALA A 181 13.27 -6.21 -3.95
N TYR A 182 14.44 -6.51 -4.51
CA TYR A 182 14.87 -5.97 -5.79
C TYR A 182 13.95 -6.41 -6.94
N GLU A 183 13.60 -7.69 -7.01
CA GLU A 183 12.64 -8.22 -7.99
C GLU A 183 11.28 -7.52 -7.90
N CYS A 184 10.77 -7.33 -6.67
CA CYS A 184 9.52 -6.61 -6.44
C CYS A 184 9.59 -5.16 -6.94
N ILE A 185 10.70 -4.45 -6.67
CA ILE A 185 10.93 -3.08 -7.17
C ILE A 185 10.88 -3.05 -8.70
N MET A 186 11.61 -3.96 -9.36
CA MET A 186 11.67 -4.01 -10.82
C MET A 186 10.30 -4.33 -11.43
N HIS A 187 9.56 -5.26 -10.81
CA HIS A 187 8.21 -5.61 -11.24
C HIS A 187 7.23 -4.44 -11.07
N LEU A 188 7.24 -3.77 -9.93
CA LEU A 188 6.38 -2.60 -9.67
C LEU A 188 6.67 -1.44 -10.62
N ILE A 189 7.95 -1.16 -10.92
CA ILE A 189 8.35 -0.19 -11.95
C ILE A 189 7.76 -0.58 -13.31
N ASN A 190 7.89 -1.85 -13.70
CA ASN A 190 7.34 -2.34 -14.95
C ASN A 190 5.80 -2.18 -15.00
N LEU A 191 5.09 -2.53 -13.93
CA LEU A 191 3.64 -2.31 -13.84
C LEU A 191 3.28 -0.82 -13.96
N LYS A 192 4.03 0.07 -13.29
CA LYS A 192 3.80 1.52 -13.33
C LYS A 192 4.01 2.09 -14.74
N VAL A 193 5.12 1.75 -15.40
CA VAL A 193 5.44 2.19 -16.77
C VAL A 193 4.38 1.73 -17.77
N ASN A 194 3.85 0.52 -17.58
CA ASN A 194 2.78 -0.04 -18.41
C ASN A 194 1.36 0.41 -18.01
N LYS A 195 1.24 1.40 -17.11
CA LYS A 195 -0.06 1.95 -16.63
C LYS A 195 -0.97 0.90 -15.97
N LYS A 196 -0.36 -0.06 -15.27
CA LYS A 196 -1.04 -1.15 -14.55
C LYS A 196 -1.15 -0.90 -13.04
N VAL A 197 -0.92 0.33 -12.59
CA VAL A 197 -1.14 0.79 -11.21
C VAL A 197 -2.34 1.73 -11.23
N ILE A 198 -3.46 1.29 -10.68
CA ILE A 198 -4.76 1.94 -10.79
C ILE A 198 -5.14 2.58 -9.44
N CYS A 199 -5.48 3.86 -9.48
CA CYS A 199 -6.00 4.59 -8.33
C CYS A 199 -7.54 4.60 -8.35
N THR A 200 -8.20 3.94 -7.41
CA THR A 200 -9.67 3.94 -7.35
C THR A 200 -10.26 5.32 -7.03
N GLY A 201 -9.53 6.15 -6.29
CA GLY A 201 -9.90 7.55 -6.06
C GLY A 201 -9.94 8.37 -7.36
N GLU A 202 -8.90 8.24 -8.20
CA GLU A 202 -8.84 8.99 -9.47
C GLU A 202 -9.95 8.55 -10.43
N ILE A 203 -10.12 7.24 -10.64
CA ILE A 203 -11.16 6.72 -11.56
C ILE A 203 -12.58 7.02 -11.08
N SER A 204 -12.79 7.13 -9.76
CA SER A 204 -14.10 7.46 -9.18
C SER A 204 -14.39 8.95 -9.12
N THR A 205 -13.39 9.83 -9.29
CA THR A 205 -13.57 11.29 -9.32
C THR A 205 -14.67 11.74 -10.31
N PRO A 206 -14.66 11.33 -11.60
CA PRO A 206 -15.73 11.69 -12.53
C PRO A 206 -17.06 10.95 -12.28
N ILE A 207 -17.08 9.92 -11.44
CA ILE A 207 -18.27 9.15 -11.08
C ILE A 207 -19.01 9.83 -9.92
N CYS A 208 -18.28 10.12 -8.84
CA CYS A 208 -18.83 10.73 -7.63
C CYS A 208 -19.11 12.22 -7.79
N LYS A 209 -18.33 12.93 -8.63
CA LYS A 209 -18.50 14.36 -8.93
C LYS A 209 -18.62 15.25 -7.67
N MET A 210 -17.80 14.97 -6.67
CA MET A 210 -17.83 15.69 -5.41
C MET A 210 -17.19 17.07 -5.53
N GLY A 211 -17.84 18.10 -4.96
CA GLY A 211 -17.28 19.45 -4.89
C GLY A 211 -16.14 19.56 -3.87
N PHE A 212 -15.29 20.59 -4.04
CA PHE A 212 -14.23 20.91 -3.08
C PHE A 212 -14.81 21.57 -1.83
N PRO A 213 -14.29 21.29 -0.61
CA PRO A 213 -14.79 21.89 0.63
C PRO A 213 -14.54 23.40 0.75
N SER A 214 -13.55 23.92 0.00
CA SER A 214 -13.21 25.34 -0.07
C SER A 214 -12.82 25.71 -1.50
N LYS A 215 -13.13 26.94 -1.93
CA LYS A 215 -12.83 27.47 -3.27
C LYS A 215 -11.33 27.65 -3.57
N ASN A 216 -10.43 27.52 -2.57
CA ASN A 216 -9.11 28.19 -2.64
C ASN A 216 -7.82 27.39 -2.40
N ASN A 217 -7.77 26.05 -2.42
CA ASN A 217 -6.50 25.35 -2.11
C ASN A 217 -5.95 24.35 -3.16
N TYR A 218 -6.52 24.25 -4.35
CA TYR A 218 -5.90 23.52 -5.46
C TYR A 218 -5.57 24.48 -6.60
N LEU A 219 -4.70 25.46 -6.31
CA LEU A 219 -4.04 26.28 -7.33
C LEU A 219 -3.23 25.35 -8.25
N GLY A 220 -3.80 24.98 -9.40
CA GLY A 220 -3.06 24.33 -10.49
C GLY A 220 -3.74 23.17 -11.21
N LYS A 221 -4.84 22.58 -10.71
CA LYS A 221 -5.54 21.51 -11.43
C LYS A 221 -6.81 22.03 -12.11
N LYS A 222 -6.97 21.64 -13.38
CA LYS A 222 -8.17 21.89 -14.21
C LYS A 222 -9.36 20.99 -13.82
N GLU A 223 -9.20 20.17 -12.77
CA GLU A 223 -10.20 19.22 -12.30
C GLU A 223 -11.36 19.95 -11.59
N THR A 224 -12.58 19.65 -12.03
CA THR A 224 -13.81 20.27 -11.51
C THR A 224 -14.29 19.64 -10.21
N PHE A 225 -13.83 18.43 -9.90
CA PHE A 225 -14.28 17.63 -8.76
C PHE A 225 -13.09 17.17 -7.94
N LYS A 226 -13.28 17.06 -6.63
CA LYS A 226 -12.28 16.48 -5.74
C LYS A 226 -12.28 14.96 -5.88
N MET A 227 -11.12 14.35 -5.66
CA MET A 227 -11.04 12.92 -5.40
C MET A 227 -11.83 12.58 -4.12
N PRO A 228 -12.74 11.58 -4.15
CA PRO A 228 -13.40 11.13 -2.95
C PRO A 228 -12.37 10.47 -2.02
N LYS A 229 -12.51 10.65 -0.70
CA LYS A 229 -11.87 9.80 0.30
C LYS A 229 -12.48 8.40 0.25
N MET A 230 -11.81 7.41 0.83
CA MET A 230 -12.32 6.03 0.88
C MET A 230 -13.72 5.96 1.49
N SER A 231 -13.96 6.58 2.65
CA SER A 231 -15.27 6.62 3.31
C SER A 231 -16.34 7.32 2.48
N GLU A 232 -15.99 8.39 1.78
CA GLU A 232 -16.92 9.09 0.90
C GLU A 232 -17.29 8.24 -0.32
N LEU A 233 -16.33 7.51 -0.89
CA LEU A 233 -16.53 6.60 -2.01
C LEU A 233 -17.39 5.40 -1.59
N TYR A 234 -17.10 4.81 -0.43
CA TYR A 234 -17.88 3.71 0.11
C TYR A 234 -19.33 4.15 0.36
N LYS A 235 -19.53 5.29 1.03
CA LYS A 235 -20.84 5.87 1.30
C LYS A 235 -21.61 6.18 0.02
N PHE A 236 -20.93 6.63 -1.04
CA PHE A 236 -21.54 6.88 -2.33
C PHE A 236 -22.19 5.62 -2.93
N TYR A 237 -21.55 4.45 -2.82
CA TYR A 237 -22.08 3.20 -3.34
C TYR A 237 -23.06 2.49 -2.40
N TYR A 238 -22.82 2.53 -1.09
CA TYR A 238 -23.55 1.72 -0.12
C TYR A 238 -24.49 2.50 0.81
N GLY A 239 -24.43 3.84 0.81
CA GLY A 239 -25.28 4.69 1.65
C GLY A 239 -24.98 4.61 3.15
N LYS A 240 -23.89 3.95 3.56
CA LYS A 240 -23.45 3.75 4.95
C LYS A 240 -21.94 3.92 5.07
N GLU A 241 -21.44 4.08 6.30
CA GLU A 241 -20.01 3.98 6.59
C GLU A 241 -19.59 2.49 6.63
N PHE A 242 -18.31 2.20 6.42
CA PHE A 242 -17.75 0.85 6.57
C PHE A 242 -17.08 0.67 7.94
N GLU A 243 -16.93 -0.59 8.34
CA GLU A 243 -16.34 -0.95 9.64
C GLU A 243 -14.81 -0.85 9.59
N ASN A 244 -14.20 -0.49 10.73
CA ASN A 244 -12.74 -0.40 10.88
C ASN A 244 -12.07 0.56 9.88
N ALA A 245 -12.72 1.67 9.53
CA ALA A 245 -12.11 2.74 8.75
C ALA A 245 -10.81 3.23 9.42
N HIS A 246 -9.81 3.58 8.61
CA HIS A 246 -8.46 3.93 9.08
C HIS A 246 -7.71 2.73 9.68
N SER A 247 -7.98 1.54 9.17
CA SER A 247 -7.10 0.39 9.34
C SER A 247 -6.86 -0.22 7.96
N ALA A 248 -5.61 -0.59 7.65
CA ALA A 248 -5.29 -1.14 6.34
C ALA A 248 -6.20 -2.31 5.93
N ASN A 249 -6.56 -3.21 6.87
CA ASN A 249 -7.45 -4.33 6.58
C ASN A 249 -8.91 -3.89 6.35
N GLY A 250 -9.42 -2.94 7.14
CA GLY A 250 -10.76 -2.38 6.94
C GLY A 250 -10.87 -1.63 5.62
N ASP A 251 -9.84 -0.86 5.26
CA ASP A 251 -9.78 -0.08 4.04
C ASP A 251 -9.61 -0.98 2.80
N VAL A 252 -8.80 -2.05 2.85
CA VAL A 252 -8.74 -3.06 1.78
C VAL A 252 -10.08 -3.78 1.63
N LYS A 253 -10.75 -4.16 2.71
CA LYS A 253 -12.08 -4.80 2.65
C LYS A 253 -13.09 -3.89 1.97
N ALA A 254 -13.17 -2.64 2.41
CA ALA A 254 -14.03 -1.63 1.80
C ALA A 254 -13.71 -1.42 0.32
N LEU A 255 -12.42 -1.42 -0.05
CA LEU A 255 -11.97 -1.29 -1.42
C LEU A 255 -12.40 -2.47 -2.29
N LEU A 256 -12.26 -3.71 -1.79
CA LEU A 256 -12.72 -4.92 -2.49
C LEU A 256 -14.23 -4.89 -2.73
N GLU A 257 -15.02 -4.41 -1.77
CA GLU A 257 -16.45 -4.19 -1.95
C GLU A 257 -16.73 -3.13 -3.02
N ILE A 258 -16.09 -1.96 -2.94
CA ILE A 258 -16.21 -0.89 -3.94
C ILE A 258 -15.84 -1.37 -5.35
N MET A 259 -14.83 -2.22 -5.50
CA MET A 259 -14.41 -2.77 -6.80
C MET A 259 -15.52 -3.59 -7.48
N LYS A 260 -16.46 -4.18 -6.72
CA LYS A 260 -17.64 -4.85 -7.28
C LYS A 260 -18.59 -3.85 -7.96
N CYS A 261 -18.56 -2.58 -7.55
CA CYS A 261 -19.45 -1.53 -8.06
C CYS A 261 -18.83 -0.67 -9.18
N LEU A 262 -17.50 -0.52 -9.18
CA LEU A 262 -16.74 0.24 -10.18
C LEU A 262 -16.74 -0.44 -11.54
#